data_AF-A0A0D8BJ26-F1
#
_entry.id   AF-A0A0D8BJ26-F1
#
_cell.length_a   1.000
_cell.length_b   1.000
_cell.length_c   1.000
_cell.angle_alpha   90.00
_cell.angle_beta   90.00
_cell.angle_gamma   90.00
#
_symmetry.space_group_name_H-M   'P 1'
#
loop_
_entity.id
_entity.type
_entity.pdbx_description
1 polymer ?
#
loop_
_entity_poly.entity_id
_entity_poly.type
_entity_poly.pdbx_seq_one_letter_code
_entity_poly.pdbx_strand_id
1 'polypeptide(L)'
;MSRLARCLFLSKGTISKDDAREIARAECALRGLTWEEPVNVRRDFGDWEVWTNANYRGGNIRVIVGGGSGAVGGVFGPMPR
;
A
#
# COMPACT_ATOMS: atom_id res chain seq x y z
N MET A 1 -4.52 -11.51 -17.81
CA MET A 1 -3.72 -10.33 -17.40
C MET A 1 -2.33 -10.80 -16.98
N SER A 2 -1.29 -10.24 -17.61
CA SER A 2 0.06 -10.82 -17.67
C SER A 2 0.84 -10.67 -16.35
N ARG A 3 1.58 -11.72 -15.97
CA ARG A 3 2.45 -11.81 -14.77
C ARG A 3 3.57 -10.76 -14.70
N LEU A 4 3.77 -9.98 -15.77
CA LEU A 4 4.85 -9.02 -15.97
C LEU A 4 4.76 -7.78 -15.06
N ALA A 5 3.57 -7.39 -14.59
CA ALA A 5 3.43 -6.28 -13.64
C ALA A 5 4.08 -6.58 -12.27
N ARG A 6 4.32 -7.86 -11.97
CA ARG A 6 4.88 -8.30 -10.68
C ARG A 6 6.40 -8.12 -10.57
N CYS A 7 7.09 -7.80 -11.66
CA CYS A 7 8.56 -7.76 -11.71
C CYS A 7 9.18 -6.36 -11.82
N LEU A 8 8.40 -5.29 -12.03
CA LEU A 8 8.96 -3.98 -12.37
C LEU A 8 9.52 -3.17 -11.19
N PHE A 9 9.37 -3.62 -9.94
CA PHE A 9 9.90 -2.93 -8.75
C PHE A 9 11.03 -3.69 -8.04
N LEU A 10 11.67 -4.63 -8.71
CA LEU A 10 12.87 -5.35 -8.24
C LEU A 10 14.17 -4.58 -8.55
N SER A 11 14.17 -3.25 -8.40
CA SER A 11 15.39 -2.45 -8.45
C SER A 11 15.82 -2.08 -7.04
N LYS A 12 17.12 -2.19 -6.80
CA LYS A 12 17.88 -2.07 -5.55
C LYS A 12 17.85 -0.66 -4.91
N GLY A 13 16.77 0.11 -5.13
CA GLY A 13 16.59 1.47 -4.67
C GLY A 13 15.49 1.54 -3.62
N THR A 14 15.71 2.35 -2.57
CA THR A 14 14.67 2.70 -1.62
C THR A 14 13.47 3.26 -2.38
N ILE A 15 12.29 2.66 -2.25
CA ILE A 15 11.09 3.16 -2.93
C ILE A 15 10.67 4.50 -2.32
N SER A 16 10.16 5.41 -3.16
CA SER A 16 9.73 6.71 -2.70
C SER A 16 8.40 6.64 -1.96
N LYS A 17 8.06 7.72 -1.25
CA LYS A 17 6.77 7.87 -0.57
C LYS A 17 5.59 7.77 -1.56
N ASP A 18 5.75 8.36 -2.74
CA ASP A 18 4.71 8.38 -3.77
C ASP A 18 4.58 7.01 -4.44
N ASP A 19 5.68 6.31 -4.68
CA ASP A 19 5.64 4.93 -5.18
C ASP A 19 4.91 4.00 -4.19
N ALA A 20 5.19 4.13 -2.90
CA ALA A 20 4.50 3.35 -1.86
C ALA A 20 2.98 3.63 -1.86
N ARG A 21 2.55 4.88 -2.10
CA ARG A 21 1.13 5.24 -2.24
C ARG A 21 0.50 4.56 -3.44
N GLU A 22 1.16 4.61 -4.60
CA GLU A 22 0.64 4.00 -5.84
C GLU A 22 0.56 2.47 -5.72
N ILE A 23 1.57 1.84 -5.12
CA ILE A 23 1.56 0.39 -4.84
C ILE A 23 0.37 0.03 -3.94
N ALA A 24 0.16 0.77 -2.86
CA ALA A 24 -0.97 0.53 -1.96
C ALA A 24 -2.32 0.75 -2.64
N ARG A 25 -2.43 1.74 -3.54
CA ARG A 25 -3.65 2.03 -4.31
C ARG A 25 -3.98 0.89 -5.27
N ALA A 26 -2.98 0.41 -5.99
CA ALA A 26 -3.12 -0.75 -6.87
C ALA A 26 -3.54 -2.00 -6.09
N GLU A 27 -2.94 -2.26 -4.93
CA GLU A 27 -3.31 -3.39 -4.08
C GLU A 27 -4.75 -3.30 -3.56
N CYS A 28 -5.20 -2.12 -3.15
CA CYS A 28 -6.59 -1.91 -2.73
C CYS A 28 -7.56 -2.21 -3.89
N ALA A 29 -7.28 -1.70 -5.09
CA ALA A 29 -8.09 -1.97 -6.27
C ALA A 29 -8.14 -3.46 -6.64
N LEU A 30 -7.02 -4.16 -6.55
CA LEU A 30 -6.93 -5.61 -6.80
C LEU A 30 -7.76 -6.43 -5.81
N ARG A 31 -7.90 -5.97 -4.57
CA ARG A 31 -8.65 -6.64 -3.50
C ARG A 31 -10.11 -6.17 -3.40
N GLY A 32 -10.55 -5.23 -4.24
CA GLY A 32 -11.89 -4.63 -4.13
C GLY A 32 -12.08 -3.81 -2.86
N LEU A 33 -11.00 -3.28 -2.30
CA LEU A 33 -10.99 -2.47 -1.09
C LEU A 33 -11.16 -0.99 -1.44
N THR A 34 -11.91 -0.27 -0.60
CA THR A 34 -12.19 1.15 -0.81
C THR A 34 -10.94 2.02 -0.56
N TRP A 35 -10.58 2.83 -1.56
CA TRP A 35 -9.53 3.84 -1.43
C TRP A 35 -10.15 5.22 -1.20
N GLU A 36 -10.06 5.72 0.03
CA GLU A 36 -10.60 7.02 0.44
C GLU A 36 -9.49 7.97 0.91
N GLU A 37 -9.64 9.23 0.54
CA GLU A 37 -8.80 10.32 1.04
C GLU A 37 -9.35 10.85 2.40
N PRO A 38 -8.48 11.38 3.28
CA PRO A 38 -7.06 11.57 3.07
C PRO A 38 -6.25 10.29 3.27
N VAL A 39 -5.24 10.13 2.45
CA VAL A 39 -4.24 9.06 2.60
C VAL A 39 -3.05 9.56 3.41
N ASN A 40 -2.72 8.83 4.47
CA ASN A 40 -1.50 9.08 5.23
C ASN A 40 -0.43 8.04 4.85
N VAL A 41 0.73 8.52 4.43
CA VAL A 41 1.89 7.68 4.12
C VAL A 41 3.01 8.05 5.06
N ARG A 42 3.46 7.09 5.86
CA ARG A 42 4.58 7.25 6.80
C ARG A 42 5.54 6.09 6.69
N ARG A 43 6.77 6.31 7.14
CA ARG A 43 7.80 5.28 7.19
C ARG A 43 7.88 4.72 8.61
N ASP A 44 7.90 3.40 8.74
CA ASP A 44 8.07 2.70 10.01
C ASP A 44 8.99 1.48 9.85
N PHE A 45 10.02 1.38 10.69
CA PHE A 45 11.06 0.32 10.67
C PHE A 45 11.64 -0.06 9.29
N GLY A 46 11.68 0.88 8.34
CA GLY A 46 12.20 0.64 6.99
C GLY A 46 11.11 0.35 5.95
N ASP A 47 9.88 0.10 6.38
CA ASP A 47 8.70 -0.09 5.53
C ASP A 47 7.88 1.19 5.41
N TRP A 48 7.03 1.22 4.39
CA TRP A 48 6.02 2.26 4.22
C TRP A 48 4.68 1.75 4.71
N GLU A 49 4.05 2.51 5.59
CA GLU A 49 2.67 2.31 5.96
C GLU A 49 1.79 3.33 5.23
N VAL A 50 0.82 2.81 4.51
CA VAL A 50 -0.17 3.60 3.80
C VAL A 50 -1.53 3.35 4.43
N TRP A 51 -2.14 4.42 4.95
CA TRP A 51 -3.44 4.40 5.59
C TRP A 51 -4.43 5.14 4.71
N THR A 52 -5.42 4.43 4.18
CA THR A 52 -6.59 5.07 3.55
C THR A 52 -7.55 5.54 4.63
N ASN A 53 -8.35 6.55 4.30
CA ASN A 53 -9.34 7.12 5.20
C ASN A 53 -8.76 7.60 6.54
N ALA A 54 -7.54 8.16 6.52
CA ALA A 54 -6.73 8.37 7.72
C ALA A 54 -7.37 9.28 8.80
N ASN A 55 -8.44 10.01 8.46
CA ASN A 55 -9.19 10.86 9.38
C ASN A 55 -10.29 10.12 10.16
N TYR A 56 -10.71 8.93 9.75
CA TYR A 56 -11.79 8.19 10.39
C TYR A 56 -11.21 7.14 11.35
N ARG A 57 -11.90 6.83 12.45
CA ARG A 57 -11.48 5.78 13.39
C ARG A 57 -12.24 4.50 13.07
N GLY A 58 -11.51 3.41 12.82
CA GLY A 58 -12.10 2.08 12.62
C GLY A 58 -12.52 1.72 11.18
N GLY A 59 -12.38 2.65 10.23
CA GLY A 59 -12.67 2.42 8.79
C GLY A 59 -11.42 2.29 7.92
N ASN A 60 -10.24 2.31 8.51
CA ASN A 60 -9.01 2.57 7.77
C ASN A 60 -8.43 1.28 7.22
N ILE A 61 -7.99 1.35 5.96
CA ILE A 61 -7.23 0.27 5.35
C ILE A 61 -5.76 0.64 5.47
N ARG A 62 -5.00 -0.19 6.18
CA ARG A 62 -3.56 -0.08 6.32
C ARG A 62 -2.90 -1.08 5.38
N VAL A 63 -2.08 -0.57 4.48
CA VAL A 63 -1.23 -1.36 3.59
C VAL A 63 0.23 -1.16 4.02
N ILE A 64 0.95 -2.26 4.24
CA ILE A 64 2.39 -2.24 4.53
C ILE A 64 3.13 -2.59 3.24
N VAL A 65 4.00 -1.68 2.79
CA VAL A 65 4.81 -1.81 1.58
C VAL A 65 6.29 -1.81 1.96
N GLY A 66 7.01 -2.87 1.59
CA GLY A 66 8.42 -3.06 1.93
C GLY A 66 9.30 -2.00 1.28
N GLY A 67 10.02 -1.21 2.08
CA GLY A 67 10.68 0.01 1.58
C GLY A 67 11.86 -0.21 0.62
N GLY A 68 12.40 -1.43 0.55
CA GLY A 68 13.47 -1.79 -0.39
C GLY A 68 13.02 -2.61 -1.60
N SER A 69 11.80 -3.15 -1.58
CA SER A 69 11.32 -4.11 -2.60
C SER A 69 10.00 -3.73 -3.24
N GLY A 70 9.26 -2.78 -2.66
CA GLY A 70 7.89 -2.49 -3.08
C GLY A 70 6.90 -3.61 -2.80
N ALA A 71 7.31 -4.69 -2.11
CA ALA A 71 6.45 -5.83 -1.84
C ALA A 71 5.40 -5.49 -0.77
N VAL A 72 4.13 -5.84 -1.01
CA VAL A 72 3.09 -5.70 0.00
C VAL A 72 3.26 -6.80 1.05
N GLY A 73 3.62 -6.39 2.28
CA GLY A 73 3.81 -7.30 3.40
C GLY A 73 2.52 -7.62 4.14
N GLY A 74 1.52 -6.73 4.08
CA GLY A 74 0.23 -6.94 4.73
C GLY A 74 -0.81 -5.89 4.38
N VAL A 75 -2.08 -6.29 4.43
CA VAL A 75 -3.24 -5.42 4.27
C VAL A 75 -4.18 -5.68 5.45
N PHE A 76 -4.48 -4.64 6.21
CA PHE A 76 -5.31 -4.69 7.41
C PHE A 76 -6.44 -3.68 7.31
N GLY A 77 -7.61 -4.01 7.85
CA GLY A 77 -8.78 -3.13 7.84
C GLY A 77 -10.08 -3.92 7.75
N PRO A 78 -11.23 -3.23 7.69
CA PRO A 78 -12.50 -3.88 7.42
C PRO A 78 -12.46 -4.49 6.01
N MET A 79 -12.34 -5.81 5.94
CA MET A 79 -12.47 -6.54 4.68
C MET A 79 -13.95 -6.75 4.38
N PRO A 80 -14.42 -6.48 3.13
CA PRO A 80 -15.76 -6.89 2.74
C PRO A 80 -15.91 -8.40 2.95
N ARG A 81 -17.02 -8.79 3.60
CA ARG A 81 -17.36 -10.19 3.86
C ARG A 81 -17.73 -10.94 2.59
#